data_AF-A0A7S2EVY4-F1
#
_entry.id   AF-A0A7S2EVY4-F1
#
_cell.length_a   1.000
_cell.length_b   1.000
_cell.length_c   1.000
_cell.angle_alpha   90.00
_cell.angle_beta   90.00
_cell.angle_gamma   90.00
#
_symmetry.space_group_name_H-M   'P 1'
#
loop_
_entity.id
_entity.type
_entity.pdbx_description
1 polymer ?
#
loop_
_entity_poly.entity_id
_entity_poly.type
_entity_poly.pdbx_seq_one_letter_code
_entity_poly.pdbx_strand_id
1 'polypeptide(L)'
;KKHRCAQTFVAFAAIIGASVTAAIIANRSNRKLAKDGREISLMEVLSCVSDPAYLSNPESPQYAALSWMENQDMMNLSAVDNKNAVIQRYTMALFYFSTGGPSWIGANQSEFNAFDCRTWFV
;
A
#
# COMPACT_ATOMS: atom_id res chain seq x y z
N LYS A 1 1.86 -56.10 -17.11
CA LYS A 1 2.95 -55.16 -16.69
C LYS A 1 2.74 -53.77 -17.32
N LYS A 2 1.67 -53.03 -16.97
CA LYS A 2 1.38 -51.73 -17.62
C LYS A 2 0.84 -50.61 -16.69
N HIS A 3 0.97 -50.75 -15.37
CA HIS A 3 0.39 -49.79 -14.39
C HIS A 3 1.40 -49.13 -13.43
N ARG A 4 2.70 -49.46 -13.50
CA ARG A 4 3.70 -48.97 -12.52
C ARG A 4 4.50 -47.73 -12.97
N CYS A 5 4.36 -47.29 -14.23
CA CYS A 5 5.10 -46.15 -14.76
C CYS A 5 4.40 -44.79 -14.55
N ALA A 6 3.06 -44.80 -14.40
CA ALA A 6 2.28 -43.58 -14.23
C ALA A 6 2.23 -43.08 -12.77
N GLN A 7 2.37 -43.97 -11.78
CA GLN A 7 2.31 -43.58 -10.36
C GLN A 7 3.55 -42.80 -9.88
N THR A 8 4.71 -43.01 -10.49
CA THR A 8 5.93 -42.27 -10.15
C THR A 8 5.92 -40.84 -10.65
N PHE A 9 5.37 -40.55 -11.84
CA PHE A 9 5.31 -39.17 -12.37
C PHE A 9 4.34 -38.26 -11.60
N VAL A 10 3.24 -38.80 -11.08
CA VAL A 10 2.24 -38.03 -10.31
C VAL A 10 2.77 -37.58 -8.95
N ALA A 11 3.64 -38.39 -8.31
CA ALA A 11 4.23 -38.05 -7.01
C ALA A 11 5.25 -36.90 -7.07
N PHE A 12 6.07 -36.81 -8.13
CA PHE A 12 7.05 -35.72 -8.29
C PHE A 12 6.38 -34.37 -8.58
N ALA A 13 5.30 -34.34 -9.37
CA ALA A 13 4.52 -33.12 -9.60
C ALA A 13 3.83 -32.61 -8.32
N ALA A 14 3.39 -33.51 -7.44
CA ALA A 14 2.78 -33.15 -6.16
C ALA A 14 3.78 -32.56 -5.15
N ILE A 15 5.03 -33.03 -5.13
CA ILE A 15 6.08 -32.53 -4.22
C ILE A 15 6.57 -31.14 -4.66
N ILE A 16 6.74 -30.91 -5.97
CA ILE A 16 7.05 -29.58 -6.53
C ILE A 16 5.85 -28.65 -6.35
N GLY A 17 4.63 -29.13 -6.56
CA GLY A 17 3.40 -28.36 -6.31
C GLY A 17 3.22 -27.94 -4.85
N ALA A 18 3.49 -28.83 -3.89
CA ALA A 18 3.39 -28.54 -2.46
C ALA A 18 4.44 -27.52 -1.98
N SER A 19 5.66 -27.59 -2.50
CA SER A 19 6.74 -26.65 -2.16
C SER A 19 6.54 -25.27 -2.78
N VAL A 20 6.10 -25.20 -4.05
CA VAL A 20 5.76 -23.92 -4.70
C VAL A 20 4.55 -23.27 -4.04
N THR A 21 3.51 -24.04 -3.71
CA THR A 21 2.33 -23.49 -3.01
C THR A 21 2.67 -23.01 -1.59
N ALA A 22 3.47 -23.76 -0.82
CA ALA A 22 3.94 -23.31 0.49
C ALA A 22 4.78 -22.03 0.40
N ALA A 23 5.67 -21.90 -0.59
CA ALA A 23 6.46 -20.69 -0.81
C ALA A 23 5.59 -19.47 -1.19
N ILE A 24 4.57 -19.67 -2.03
CA ILE A 24 3.60 -18.61 -2.39
C ILE A 24 2.83 -18.14 -1.16
N ILE A 25 2.39 -19.07 -0.30
CA ILE A 25 1.66 -18.76 0.94
C ILE A 25 2.55 -17.99 1.91
N ALA A 26 3.79 -18.45 2.14
CA ALA A 26 4.75 -17.79 3.01
C ALA A 26 5.06 -16.35 2.53
N ASN A 27 5.27 -16.14 1.23
CA ASN A 27 5.52 -14.82 0.67
C ASN A 27 4.31 -13.88 0.78
N ARG A 28 3.08 -14.40 0.65
CA ARG A 28 1.86 -13.61 0.94
C ARG A 28 1.80 -13.20 2.41
N SER A 29 2.09 -14.13 3.32
CA SER A 29 2.11 -13.84 4.75
C SER A 29 3.14 -12.75 5.10
N ASN A 30 4.37 -12.86 4.56
CA ASN A 30 5.42 -11.87 4.80
C ASN A 30 5.06 -10.49 4.25
N ARG A 31 4.47 -10.42 3.05
CA ARG A 31 3.99 -9.14 2.50
C ARG A 31 2.87 -8.52 3.33
N LYS A 32 1.96 -9.35 3.86
CA LYS A 32 0.92 -8.87 4.76
C LYS A 32 1.52 -8.31 6.05
N LEU A 33 2.42 -9.06 6.70
CA LEU A 33 3.11 -8.61 7.92
C LEU A 33 3.90 -7.31 7.72
N ALA A 34 4.59 -7.17 6.59
CA ALA A 34 5.32 -5.95 6.25
C ALA A 34 4.37 -4.76 6.01
N LYS A 35 3.20 -4.99 5.38
CA LYS A 35 2.18 -3.97 5.21
C LYS A 35 1.60 -3.54 6.56
N ASP A 36 1.16 -4.51 7.36
CA ASP A 36 0.56 -4.28 8.68
C ASP A 36 1.56 -3.54 9.60
N GLY A 37 2.85 -3.90 9.56
CA GLY A 37 3.89 -3.20 10.33
C GLY A 37 4.10 -1.73 9.90
N ARG A 38 4.01 -1.44 8.60
CA ARG A 38 4.13 -0.06 8.10
C ARG A 38 2.92 0.78 8.48
N GLU A 39 1.70 0.26 8.32
CA GLU A 39 0.46 0.95 8.72
C GLU A 39 0.49 1.34 10.20
N ILE A 40 0.91 0.41 11.07
CA ILE A 40 1.10 0.69 12.50
C ILE A 40 2.10 1.83 12.71
N SER A 41 3.26 1.79 12.02
CA SER A 41 4.29 2.80 12.17
C SER A 41 3.85 4.19 11.69
N LEU A 42 3.04 4.25 10.64
CA LEU A 42 2.47 5.50 10.13
C LEU A 42 1.47 6.06 11.14
N MET A 43 0.53 5.23 11.62
CA MET A 43 -0.48 5.66 12.59
C MET A 43 0.17 6.19 13.87
N GLU A 44 1.24 5.55 14.36
CA GLU A 44 1.99 6.01 15.53
C GLU A 44 2.53 7.44 15.32
N VAL A 45 3.25 7.69 14.22
CA VAL A 45 3.84 9.01 13.95
C VAL A 45 2.78 10.06 13.69
N LEU A 46 1.73 9.72 12.94
CA LEU A 46 0.70 10.68 12.53
C LEU A 46 -0.23 11.06 13.67
N SER A 47 -0.43 10.19 14.67
CA SER A 47 -1.15 10.52 15.90
C SER A 47 -0.50 11.64 16.73
N CYS A 48 0.80 11.91 16.51
CA CYS A 48 1.50 13.02 17.16
C CYS A 48 1.26 14.38 16.49
N VAL A 49 0.78 14.40 15.24
CA VAL A 49 0.61 15.63 14.44
C VAL A 49 -0.83 15.83 13.96
N SER A 50 -1.74 14.92 14.27
CA SER A 50 -3.15 14.99 13.92
C SER A 50 -3.99 14.27 14.96
N ASP A 51 -5.21 14.77 15.19
CA ASP A 51 -6.14 14.12 16.11
C ASP A 51 -6.50 12.72 15.58
N PRO A 52 -6.34 11.65 16.37
CA PRO A 52 -6.72 10.30 15.99
C PRO A 52 -8.18 10.17 15.53
N ALA A 53 -9.08 11.01 16.03
CA ALA A 53 -10.48 11.03 15.61
C ALA A 53 -10.59 11.32 14.10
N TYR A 54 -9.83 12.28 13.57
CA TYR A 54 -9.82 12.57 12.14
C TYR A 54 -9.07 11.49 11.35
N LEU A 55 -7.96 10.94 11.88
CA LEU A 55 -7.28 9.82 11.22
C LEU A 55 -8.14 8.57 11.05
N SER A 56 -9.22 8.43 11.85
CA SER A 56 -10.19 7.33 11.74
C SER A 56 -11.48 7.69 10.99
N ASN A 57 -11.68 8.97 10.64
CA ASN A 57 -12.90 9.46 9.99
C ASN A 57 -12.73 9.45 8.45
N PRO A 58 -13.44 8.58 7.70
CA PRO A 58 -13.31 8.47 6.25
C PRO A 58 -13.63 9.75 5.46
N GLU A 59 -14.39 10.66 6.05
CA GLU A 59 -14.78 11.94 5.42
C GLU A 59 -13.75 13.05 5.65
N SER A 60 -12.73 12.80 6.47
CA SER A 60 -11.74 13.81 6.80
C SER A 60 -10.59 13.85 5.77
N PRO A 61 -9.99 15.03 5.54
CA PRO A 61 -8.75 15.15 4.79
C PRO A 61 -7.58 14.36 5.40
N GLN A 62 -7.54 14.23 6.73
CA GLN A 62 -6.52 13.48 7.47
C GLN A 62 -6.56 11.99 7.12
N TYR A 63 -7.75 11.39 7.10
CA TYR A 63 -7.93 10.01 6.68
C TYR A 63 -7.58 9.84 5.21
N ALA A 64 -8.01 10.76 4.34
CA ALA A 64 -7.69 10.70 2.91
C ALA A 64 -6.17 10.74 2.68
N ALA A 65 -5.44 11.60 3.40
CA ALA A 65 -3.99 11.69 3.35
C ALA A 65 -3.31 10.41 3.84
N LEU A 66 -3.74 9.88 4.99
CA LEU A 66 -3.24 8.61 5.52
C LEU A 66 -3.49 7.45 4.54
N SER A 67 -4.73 7.31 4.05
CA SER A 67 -5.13 6.27 3.11
C SER A 67 -4.35 6.36 1.78
N TRP A 68 -4.05 7.57 1.31
CA TRP A 68 -3.17 7.77 0.16
C TRP A 68 -1.74 7.30 0.46
N MET A 69 -1.17 7.67 1.62
CA MET A 69 0.16 7.18 2.02
C MET A 69 0.21 5.66 2.17
N GLU A 70 -0.89 5.05 2.62
CA GLU A 70 -0.97 3.61 2.81
C GLU A 70 -1.10 2.84 1.49
N ASN A 71 -1.85 3.36 0.53
CA ASN A 71 -2.30 2.56 -0.61
C ASN A 71 -1.77 3.05 -1.97
N GLN A 72 -1.27 4.28 -2.04
CA GLN A 72 -0.98 4.95 -3.31
C GLN A 72 0.40 5.64 -3.35
N ASP A 73 0.97 6.01 -2.21
CA ASP A 73 2.27 6.68 -2.15
C ASP A 73 3.40 5.74 -2.59
N MET A 74 3.93 6.01 -3.79
CA MET A 74 5.04 5.27 -4.38
C MET A 74 6.36 5.40 -3.62
N MET A 75 6.53 6.48 -2.82
CA MET A 75 7.71 6.64 -1.99
C MET A 75 7.76 5.60 -0.87
N ASN A 76 6.59 5.08 -0.47
CA ASN A 76 6.42 4.00 0.49
C ASN A 76 7.29 4.16 1.75
N LEU A 77 7.31 5.39 2.28
CA LEU A 77 8.14 5.74 3.43
C LEU A 77 7.72 4.92 4.64
N SER A 78 8.72 4.45 5.38
CA SER A 78 8.56 3.85 6.69
C SER A 78 8.87 4.88 7.78
N ALA A 79 7.99 5.00 8.76
CA ALA A 79 8.23 5.83 9.94
C ALA A 79 9.40 5.32 10.80
N VAL A 80 9.77 4.05 10.67
CA VAL A 80 10.97 3.47 11.30
C VAL A 80 12.24 4.08 10.72
N ASP A 81 12.25 4.36 9.41
CA ASP A 81 13.45 4.82 8.71
C ASP A 81 13.61 6.34 8.80
N ASN A 82 12.52 7.11 8.63
CA ASN A 82 12.58 8.57 8.68
C ASN A 82 11.24 9.22 9.05
N LYS A 83 11.03 9.47 10.34
CA LYS A 83 9.82 10.13 10.87
C LYS A 83 9.56 11.51 10.27
N ASN A 84 10.61 12.31 10.06
CA ASN A 84 10.46 13.67 9.53
C ASN A 84 9.99 13.66 8.08
N ALA A 85 10.54 12.76 7.26
CA ALA A 85 10.08 12.59 5.88
C ALA A 85 8.61 12.15 5.82
N VAL A 86 8.19 11.23 6.71
CA VAL A 86 6.78 10.83 6.84
C VAL A 86 5.89 12.02 7.20
N ILE A 87 6.26 12.85 8.17
CA ILE A 87 5.48 14.03 8.57
C ILE A 87 5.39 15.05 7.43
N GLN A 88 6.49 15.34 6.74
CA GLN A 88 6.49 16.26 5.60
C GLN A 88 5.59 15.74 4.48
N ARG A 89 5.72 14.45 4.15
CA ARG A 89 4.91 13.78 3.14
C ARG A 89 3.42 13.82 3.47
N TYR A 90 3.09 13.50 4.71
CA TYR A 90 1.73 13.58 5.22
C TYR A 90 1.17 14.99 5.17
N THR A 91 1.94 15.98 5.60
CA THR A 91 1.51 17.39 5.60
C THR A 91 1.16 17.86 4.20
N MET A 92 1.94 17.46 3.20
CA MET A 92 1.67 17.78 1.79
C MET A 92 0.41 17.09 1.26
N ALA A 93 0.22 15.80 1.57
CA ALA A 93 -0.99 15.07 1.20
C ALA A 93 -2.24 15.66 1.89
N LEU A 94 -2.14 15.96 3.18
CA LEU A 94 -3.19 16.59 3.97
C LEU A 94 -3.57 17.95 3.38
N PHE A 95 -2.60 18.78 3.03
CA PHE A 95 -2.84 20.05 2.37
C PHE A 95 -3.68 19.85 1.10
N TYR A 96 -3.23 18.98 0.19
CA TYR A 96 -3.94 18.67 -1.06
C TYR A 96 -5.41 18.27 -0.82
N PHE A 97 -5.66 17.30 0.05
CA PHE A 97 -7.02 16.84 0.33
C PHE A 97 -7.88 17.90 1.05
N SER A 98 -7.28 18.77 1.87
CA SER A 98 -7.99 19.85 2.56
C SER A 98 -8.42 20.97 1.63
N THR A 99 -7.74 21.14 0.49
CA THR A 99 -7.97 22.23 -0.45
C THR A 99 -8.76 21.82 -1.70
N GLY A 100 -9.44 20.67 -1.66
CA GLY A 100 -10.30 20.20 -2.74
C GLY A 100 -9.69 19.09 -3.61
N GLY A 101 -8.46 18.66 -3.32
CA GLY A 101 -7.83 17.46 -3.86
C GLY A 101 -8.05 17.27 -5.37
N PRO A 102 -8.81 16.24 -5.81
CA PRO A 102 -9.07 16.00 -7.23
C PRO A 102 -9.63 17.19 -8.01
N SER A 103 -10.36 18.11 -7.36
CA SER A 103 -10.90 19.31 -8.00
C SER A 103 -9.85 20.35 -8.37
N TRP A 104 -8.60 20.21 -7.92
CA TRP A 104 -7.47 21.01 -8.42
C TRP A 104 -7.23 20.79 -9.91
N ILE A 105 -7.63 19.62 -10.41
CA ILE A 105 -7.49 19.22 -11.78
C ILE A 105 -8.80 19.61 -12.50
N GLY A 106 -8.85 20.81 -13.07
CA GLY A 106 -10.07 21.39 -13.63
C GLY A 106 -10.75 20.58 -14.75
N ALA A 107 -12.00 20.93 -15.05
CA ALA A 107 -12.94 20.30 -15.98
C ALA A 107 -12.52 20.20 -17.47
N ASN A 108 -11.28 20.53 -17.82
CA ASN A 108 -10.80 20.64 -19.21
C ASN A 108 -9.68 19.63 -19.50
N GLN A 109 -9.75 18.44 -18.92
CA GLN A 109 -8.70 17.43 -19.01
C GLN A 109 -8.94 16.33 -20.05
N SER A 110 -9.54 16.67 -21.19
CA SER A 110 -9.62 15.75 -22.33
C SER A 110 -8.30 15.57 -23.10
N GLU A 111 -7.21 16.25 -22.72
CA GLU A 111 -5.93 16.19 -23.46
C GLU A 111 -4.72 15.75 -22.63
N PHE A 112 -4.89 15.49 -21.34
CA PHE A 112 -3.87 14.83 -20.52
C PHE A 112 -4.44 13.52 -19.99
N ASN A 113 -4.32 12.49 -20.84
CA ASN A 113 -4.57 11.09 -20.51
C ASN A 113 -4.20 10.79 -19.05
N ALA A 114 -5.18 10.41 -18.22
CA ALA A 114 -5.17 9.47 -17.08
C ALA A 114 -3.83 9.06 -16.41
N PHE A 115 -2.86 9.97 -16.36
CA PHE A 115 -1.45 9.78 -16.02
C PHE A 115 -0.97 11.15 -15.51
N ASP A 116 -0.98 11.47 -14.24
CA ASP A 116 -1.18 10.63 -13.08
C ASP A 116 -1.43 11.60 -11.92
N CYS A 117 -2.50 11.45 -11.15
CA CYS A 117 -2.65 12.20 -9.90
C CYS A 117 -1.55 11.82 -8.88
N ARG A 118 -0.66 10.86 -9.22
CA ARG A 118 0.44 10.36 -8.39
C ARG A 118 1.80 11.05 -8.61
N THR A 119 1.97 11.94 -9.59
CA THR A 119 3.30 12.53 -9.88
C THR A 119 3.58 13.88 -9.21
N TRP A 120 2.58 14.55 -8.63
CA TRP A 120 2.80 15.83 -7.94
C TRP A 120 3.71 15.74 -6.71
N PHE A 121 3.89 14.53 -6.20
CA PHE A 121 4.68 14.24 -5.01
C PHE A 121 5.85 13.30 -5.33
N VAL A 122 6.49 13.33 -6.50
CA VAL A 122 7.78 12.61 -6.69
C VAL A 122 8.94 13.54 -6.41
#